data_AF-A0A6M0JZJ6-F1
#
_entry.id   AF-A0A6M0JZJ6-F1
#
_cell.length_a   1.000
_cell.length_b   1.000
_cell.length_c   1.000
_cell.angle_alpha   90.00
_cell.angle_beta   90.00
_cell.angle_gamma   90.00
#
_symmetry.space_group_name_H-M   'P 1'
#
loop_
_entity.id
_entity.type
_entity.pdbx_description
1 polymer ?
#
loop_
_entity_poly.entity_id
_entity_poly.type
_entity_poly.pdbx_seq_one_letter_code
_entity_poly.pdbx_strand_id
1 'polypeptide(L)'
;MSEPEKKSLADALKHPMANVIIGFLLTGVLGGALTNYYTTKRAEDARIQAQVLARKEAVIKLTGLNAEQIARAEQLITALEGGNTQKDLSELAELYQAANIRWRTETSPALTAAREVLPPDVYYSFRARVKTEFRARFLQPLRSCLSKSQEAMTQGQPVADVLASCQARELLEGASTCSDALMDLLYEIAGGTIENHSEEWIQETRERHRQRLKKACASPVDGTSGS
;
A
#
# COMPACT_ATOMS: atom_id res chain seq x y z
N MET A 1 -47.88 1.98 -67.97
CA MET A 1 -46.79 1.57 -67.07
C MET A 1 -45.66 2.57 -67.26
N SER A 2 -45.55 3.54 -66.35
CA SER A 2 -44.48 4.55 -66.35
C SER A 2 -43.45 4.12 -65.31
N GLU A 3 -42.21 3.87 -65.76
CA GLU A 3 -41.07 3.63 -64.88
C GLU A 3 -40.75 4.91 -64.09
N PRO A 4 -40.51 4.83 -62.76
CA PRO A 4 -40.09 5.99 -62.00
C PRO A 4 -38.63 6.33 -62.31
N GLU A 5 -38.45 7.56 -62.76
CA GLU A 5 -37.19 8.25 -63.02
C GLU A 5 -36.28 8.20 -61.78
N LYS A 6 -35.17 7.46 -61.86
CA LYS A 6 -34.16 7.40 -60.79
C LYS A 6 -33.44 8.75 -60.73
N LYS A 7 -33.98 9.70 -59.95
CA LYS A 7 -33.27 10.93 -59.59
C LYS A 7 -31.92 10.55 -58.96
N SER A 8 -30.85 10.94 -59.63
CA SER A 8 -29.48 10.66 -59.20
C SER A 8 -29.22 11.31 -57.84
N LEU A 9 -28.70 10.51 -56.89
CA LEU A 9 -28.22 10.98 -55.58
C LEU A 9 -27.30 12.21 -55.68
N ALA A 10 -26.61 12.37 -56.81
CA ALA A 10 -25.74 13.51 -57.10
C ALA A 10 -26.50 14.85 -57.22
N ASP A 11 -27.75 14.87 -57.67
CA ASP A 11 -28.55 16.10 -57.76
C ASP A 11 -29.24 16.45 -56.43
N ALA A 12 -29.54 15.46 -55.60
CA ALA A 12 -30.03 15.68 -54.24
C ALA A 12 -28.96 16.33 -53.33
N LEU A 13 -27.67 16.01 -53.54
CA LEU A 13 -26.53 16.58 -52.80
C LEU A 13 -26.18 18.03 -53.21
N LYS A 14 -26.60 18.50 -54.39
CA LYS A 14 -26.38 19.89 -54.82
C LYS A 14 -27.41 20.87 -54.25
N HIS A 15 -28.46 20.37 -53.61
CA HIS A 15 -29.50 21.22 -53.04
C HIS A 15 -28.97 21.93 -51.79
N PRO A 16 -29.08 23.27 -51.67
CA PRO A 16 -28.55 24.01 -50.52
C PRO A 16 -29.13 23.54 -49.18
N MET A 17 -30.38 23.06 -49.16
CA MET A 17 -31.01 22.45 -47.98
C MET A 17 -30.37 21.10 -47.60
N ALA A 18 -29.90 20.30 -48.55
CA ALA A 18 -29.21 19.04 -48.25
C ALA A 18 -27.86 19.30 -47.59
N ASN A 19 -27.11 20.31 -48.04
CA ASN A 19 -25.85 20.72 -47.42
C ASN A 19 -26.04 21.24 -45.99
N VAL A 20 -27.12 21.99 -45.71
CA VAL A 20 -27.44 22.45 -44.34
C VAL A 20 -27.82 21.27 -43.43
N ILE A 21 -28.62 20.32 -43.92
CA ILE A 21 -29.00 19.12 -43.16
C ILE A 21 -27.78 18.23 -42.88
N ILE A 22 -26.92 18.00 -43.88
CA ILE A 22 -25.68 17.23 -43.73
C ILE A 22 -24.72 17.95 -42.76
N GLY A 23 -24.59 19.28 -42.88
CA GLY A 23 -23.83 20.10 -41.96
C GLY A 23 -24.33 19.99 -40.51
N PHE A 24 -25.65 20.06 -40.30
CA PHE A 24 -26.28 19.90 -38.99
C PHE A 24 -26.11 18.48 -38.42
N LEU A 25 -26.22 17.44 -39.24
CA LEU A 25 -25.99 16.05 -38.81
C LEU A 25 -24.53 15.80 -38.44
N LEU A 26 -23.57 16.30 -39.23
CA LEU A 26 -22.14 16.12 -38.99
C LEU A 26 -21.64 16.95 -37.79
N THR A 27 -22.04 18.21 -37.69
CA THR A 27 -21.55 19.11 -36.62
C THR A 27 -22.38 19.03 -35.35
N GLY A 28 -23.70 18.91 -35.45
CA GLY A 28 -24.60 18.86 -34.30
C GLY A 28 -24.65 17.47 -33.66
N VAL A 29 -25.08 16.45 -34.43
CA VAL A 29 -25.31 15.11 -33.89
C VAL A 29 -24.00 14.35 -33.69
N LEU A 30 -23.18 14.24 -34.73
CA LEU A 30 -21.89 13.54 -34.66
C LEU A 30 -20.88 14.32 -33.78
N GLY A 31 -20.79 15.64 -33.94
CA GLY A 31 -19.94 16.48 -33.08
C GLY A 31 -20.36 16.46 -31.61
N GLY A 32 -21.66 16.50 -31.31
CA GLY A 32 -22.17 16.38 -29.94
C GLY A 32 -21.92 15.01 -29.32
N ALA A 33 -22.13 13.92 -30.07
CA ALA A 33 -21.87 12.56 -29.61
C ALA A 33 -20.38 12.31 -29.33
N LEU A 34 -19.49 12.76 -30.24
CA LEU A 34 -18.04 12.67 -30.03
C LEU A 34 -17.59 13.49 -28.83
N THR A 35 -18.09 14.72 -28.70
CA THR A 35 -17.76 15.58 -27.56
C THR A 35 -18.19 14.93 -26.25
N ASN A 36 -19.43 14.43 -26.17
CA ASN A 36 -19.95 13.75 -24.99
C ASN A 36 -19.17 12.48 -24.63
N TYR A 37 -18.78 11.71 -25.65
CA TYR A 37 -17.92 10.54 -25.47
C TYR A 37 -16.56 10.93 -24.87
N TYR A 38 -15.87 11.93 -25.44
CA TYR A 38 -14.57 12.37 -24.91
C TYR A 38 -14.65 13.01 -23.53
N THR A 39 -15.71 13.78 -23.22
CA THR A 39 -15.90 14.35 -21.89
C THR A 39 -16.18 13.28 -20.85
N THR A 40 -17.00 12.28 -21.19
CA THR A 40 -17.28 11.15 -20.31
C THR A 40 -16.02 10.30 -20.11
N LYS A 41 -15.25 10.03 -21.17
CA LYS A 41 -14.00 9.28 -21.09
C LYS A 41 -12.96 9.99 -20.22
N ARG A 42 -12.76 11.30 -20.40
CA ARG A 42 -11.86 12.08 -19.52
C ARG A 42 -12.32 12.10 -18.07
N ALA A 43 -13.62 12.18 -17.81
CA ALA A 43 -14.15 12.13 -16.46
C ALA A 43 -13.93 10.75 -15.81
N GLU A 44 -14.09 9.68 -16.57
CA GLU A 44 -13.79 8.31 -16.14
C GLU A 44 -12.29 8.14 -15.84
N ASP A 45 -11.41 8.53 -16.76
CA ASP A 45 -9.96 8.46 -16.58
C ASP A 45 -9.50 9.27 -15.36
N ALA A 46 -10.06 10.48 -15.15
CA ALA A 46 -9.77 11.31 -13.99
C ALA A 46 -10.20 10.64 -12.67
N ARG A 47 -11.35 9.94 -12.66
CA ARG A 47 -11.81 9.17 -11.48
C ARG A 47 -10.88 7.99 -11.20
N ILE A 48 -10.45 7.28 -12.23
CA ILE A 48 -9.49 6.16 -12.09
C ILE A 48 -8.16 6.69 -11.52
N GLN A 49 -7.63 7.79 -12.06
CA GLN A 49 -6.40 8.41 -11.56
C GLN A 49 -6.53 8.87 -10.10
N ALA A 50 -7.64 9.51 -9.74
CA ALA A 50 -7.90 9.92 -8.36
C ALA A 50 -7.95 8.72 -7.40
N GLN A 51 -8.55 7.61 -7.84
CA GLN A 51 -8.53 6.37 -7.06
C GLN A 51 -7.11 5.82 -6.91
N VAL A 52 -6.32 5.73 -7.99
CA VAL A 52 -4.91 5.28 -7.96
C VAL A 52 -4.07 6.10 -6.98
N LEU A 53 -4.21 7.44 -7.02
CA LEU A 53 -3.53 8.34 -6.10
C LEU A 53 -3.94 8.10 -4.65
N ALA A 54 -5.24 7.96 -4.38
CA ALA A 54 -5.73 7.63 -3.04
C ALA A 54 -5.18 6.27 -2.54
N ARG A 55 -5.01 5.27 -3.42
CA ARG A 55 -4.36 4.00 -3.04
C ARG A 55 -2.93 4.23 -2.61
N LYS A 56 -2.17 4.97 -3.42
CA LYS A 56 -0.76 5.27 -3.15
C LYS A 56 -0.59 6.04 -1.84
N GLU A 57 -1.46 7.00 -1.54
CA GLU A 57 -1.43 7.74 -0.28
C GLU A 57 -1.68 6.84 0.95
N ALA A 58 -2.66 5.94 0.87
CA ALA A 58 -2.92 4.99 1.96
C ALA A 58 -1.73 4.04 2.20
N VAL A 59 -1.11 3.57 1.12
CA VAL A 59 0.10 2.74 1.18
C VAL A 59 1.27 3.51 1.80
N ILE A 60 1.57 4.72 1.29
CA ILE A 60 2.63 5.59 1.81
C ILE A 60 2.42 5.87 3.31
N LYS A 61 1.18 6.12 3.73
CA LYS A 61 0.88 6.34 5.15
C LYS A 61 1.20 5.10 6.00
N LEU A 62 0.82 3.90 5.56
CA LEU A 62 1.15 2.66 6.27
C LEU A 62 2.67 2.41 6.30
N THR A 63 3.37 2.67 5.19
CA THR A 63 4.83 2.60 5.11
C THR A 63 5.47 3.53 6.14
N GLY A 64 5.04 4.79 6.17
CA GLY A 64 5.57 5.79 7.09
C GLY A 64 5.40 5.39 8.55
N LEU A 65 4.24 4.84 8.93
CA LEU A 65 3.99 4.36 10.29
C LEU A 65 4.92 3.21 10.69
N ASN A 66 5.13 2.23 9.80
CA ASN A 66 6.04 1.12 10.07
C ASN A 66 7.50 1.58 10.17
N ALA A 67 7.94 2.39 9.20
CA ALA A 67 9.30 2.92 9.15
C ALA A 67 9.63 3.77 10.38
N GLU A 68 8.69 4.63 10.80
CA GLU A 68 8.85 5.40 12.03
C GLU A 68 9.04 4.48 13.24
N GLN A 69 8.17 3.49 13.40
CA GLN A 69 8.23 2.57 14.53
C GLN A 69 9.57 1.81 14.60
N ILE A 70 10.05 1.32 13.46
CA ILE A 70 11.32 0.59 13.33
C ILE A 70 12.49 1.53 13.63
N ALA A 71 12.53 2.71 13.02
CA ALA A 71 13.60 3.68 13.23
C ALA A 71 13.71 4.13 14.70
N ARG A 72 12.57 4.35 15.38
CA ARG A 72 12.60 4.68 16.82
C ARG A 72 13.07 3.52 17.68
N ALA A 73 12.72 2.28 17.33
CA ALA A 73 13.24 1.11 18.02
C ALA A 73 14.77 1.00 17.85
N GLU A 74 15.26 1.19 16.63
CA GLU A 74 16.70 1.14 16.32
C GLU A 74 17.50 2.20 17.07
N GLN A 75 17.00 3.44 17.11
CA GLN A 75 17.61 4.53 17.87
C GLN A 75 17.73 4.18 19.36
N LEU A 76 16.66 3.62 19.93
CA LEU A 76 16.64 3.22 21.33
C LEU A 76 17.56 2.04 21.62
N ILE A 77 17.59 1.00 20.77
CA ILE A 77 18.54 -0.13 20.91
C ILE A 77 19.97 0.38 20.89
N THR A 78 20.31 1.22 19.92
CA THR A 78 21.66 1.75 19.74
C THR A 78 22.09 2.58 20.96
N ALA A 79 21.19 3.39 21.52
CA ALA A 79 21.48 4.15 22.73
C ALA A 79 21.62 3.26 23.98
N LEU A 80 20.81 2.20 24.09
CA LEU A 80 20.87 1.21 25.17
C LEU A 80 22.20 0.44 25.15
N GLU A 81 22.68 0.06 23.96
CA GLU A 81 23.98 -0.59 23.77
C GLU A 81 25.15 0.37 24.02
N GLY A 82 25.01 1.64 23.65
CA GLY A 82 26.04 2.67 23.82
C GLY A 82 26.25 3.16 25.25
N GLY A 83 25.40 2.73 26.21
CA GLY A 83 25.49 3.19 27.60
C GLY A 83 25.20 4.68 27.76
N ASN A 84 24.28 5.22 26.95
CA ASN A 84 23.89 6.64 27.00
C ASN A 84 23.34 7.04 28.37
N THR A 85 23.25 8.35 28.62
CA THR A 85 22.72 8.83 29.90
C THR A 85 21.26 8.43 30.08
N GLN A 86 20.83 8.25 31.35
CA GLN A 86 19.43 7.95 31.68
C GLN A 86 18.46 8.96 31.08
N LYS A 87 18.87 10.24 31.00
CA LYS A 87 18.08 11.31 30.42
C LYS A 87 17.85 11.07 28.93
N ASP A 88 18.92 10.86 28.16
CA ASP A 88 18.83 10.62 26.71
C ASP A 88 17.98 9.37 26.40
N LEU A 89 18.10 8.35 27.24
CA LEU A 89 17.33 7.11 27.09
C LEU A 89 15.86 7.28 27.44
N SER A 90 15.52 8.10 28.44
CA SER A 90 14.12 8.45 28.72
C SER A 90 13.48 9.20 27.56
N GLU A 91 14.19 10.16 26.95
CA GLU A 91 13.70 10.90 25.78
C GLU A 91 13.48 9.97 24.57
N LEU A 92 14.43 9.07 24.29
CA LEU A 92 14.28 8.07 23.22
C LEU A 92 13.16 7.05 23.49
N ALA A 93 12.97 6.65 24.74
CA ALA A 93 11.88 5.77 25.15
C ALA A 93 10.51 6.42 24.93
N GLU A 94 10.37 7.71 25.26
CA GLU A 94 9.17 8.49 25.00
C GLU A 94 8.88 8.61 23.50
N LEU A 95 9.91 8.87 22.68
CA LEU A 95 9.76 8.92 21.21
C LEU A 95 9.31 7.58 20.63
N TYR A 96 9.89 6.47 21.10
CA TYR A 96 9.46 5.12 20.70
C TYR A 96 8.01 4.83 21.13
N GLN A 97 7.63 5.20 22.34
CA GLN A 97 6.27 5.02 22.83
C GLN A 97 5.25 5.89 22.05
N ALA A 98 5.62 7.11 21.71
CA ALA A 98 4.80 7.99 20.89
C ALA A 98 4.58 7.41 19.48
N ALA A 99 5.65 6.89 18.85
CA ALA A 99 5.55 6.18 17.58
C ALA A 99 4.63 4.94 17.68
N ASN A 100 4.73 4.17 18.78
CA ASN A 100 3.90 2.99 19.00
C ASN A 100 2.42 3.35 19.17
N ILE A 101 2.12 4.45 19.86
CA ILE A 101 0.76 4.98 19.99
C ILE A 101 0.24 5.40 18.61
N ARG A 102 1.01 6.21 17.86
CA ARG A 102 0.66 6.61 16.48
C ARG A 102 0.41 5.40 15.59
N TRP A 103 1.29 4.41 15.61
CA TRP A 103 1.13 3.18 14.84
C TRP A 103 -0.22 2.53 15.16
N ARG A 104 -0.58 2.39 16.44
CA ARG A 104 -1.86 1.76 16.84
C ARG A 104 -3.08 2.59 16.46
N THR A 105 -3.02 3.91 16.61
CA THR A 105 -4.16 4.81 16.35
C THR A 105 -4.36 5.08 14.87
N GLU A 106 -3.28 5.15 14.08
CA GLU A 106 -3.32 5.54 12.66
C GLU A 106 -3.30 4.38 11.67
N THR A 107 -2.80 3.20 12.08
CA THR A 107 -2.84 2.00 11.21
C THR A 107 -4.26 1.58 10.89
N SER A 108 -5.21 1.70 11.83
CA SER A 108 -6.60 1.31 11.58
C SER A 108 -7.29 2.23 10.55
N PRO A 109 -7.25 3.57 10.67
CA PRO A 109 -7.72 4.47 9.62
C PRO A 109 -7.03 4.26 8.27
N ALA A 110 -5.71 4.06 8.24
CA ALA A 110 -4.98 3.84 7.00
C ALA A 110 -5.37 2.52 6.32
N LEU A 111 -5.59 1.44 7.10
CA LEU A 111 -6.16 0.19 6.59
C LEU A 111 -7.61 0.37 6.12
N THR A 112 -8.42 1.20 6.78
CA THR A 112 -9.79 1.48 6.30
C THR A 112 -9.75 2.22 4.96
N ALA A 113 -8.87 3.20 4.79
CA ALA A 113 -8.67 3.86 3.51
C ALA A 113 -8.23 2.87 2.42
N ALA A 114 -7.35 1.91 2.78
CA ALA A 114 -6.93 0.83 1.89
C ALA A 114 -8.09 -0.11 1.48
N ARG A 115 -9.16 -0.24 2.29
CA ARG A 115 -10.32 -1.09 1.98
C ARG A 115 -11.08 -0.61 0.75
N GLU A 116 -11.22 0.70 0.58
CA GLU A 116 -11.97 1.31 -0.53
C GLU A 116 -11.26 1.16 -1.88
N VAL A 117 -10.01 0.73 -1.85
CA VAL A 117 -9.12 0.75 -3.01
C VAL A 117 -8.46 -0.59 -3.34
N LEU A 118 -8.46 -1.54 -2.41
CA LEU A 118 -7.93 -2.88 -2.63
C LEU A 118 -9.06 -3.88 -2.93
N PRO A 119 -8.81 -4.89 -3.77
CA PRO A 119 -9.72 -6.02 -3.92
C PRO A 119 -10.03 -6.68 -2.56
N PRO A 120 -11.27 -7.15 -2.30
CA PRO A 120 -11.65 -7.64 -0.97
C PRO A 120 -10.78 -8.80 -0.45
N ASP A 121 -10.44 -9.76 -1.29
CA ASP A 121 -9.59 -10.91 -0.98
C ASP A 121 -8.18 -10.48 -0.57
N VAL A 122 -7.62 -9.52 -1.30
CA VAL A 122 -6.32 -8.91 -1.03
C VAL A 122 -6.35 -8.10 0.27
N TYR A 123 -7.40 -7.31 0.47
CA TYR A 123 -7.57 -6.47 1.66
C TYR A 123 -7.56 -7.29 2.96
N TYR A 124 -8.36 -8.36 3.05
CA TYR A 124 -8.45 -9.14 4.28
C TYR A 124 -7.13 -9.84 4.61
N SER A 125 -6.46 -10.42 3.61
CA SER A 125 -5.12 -11.01 3.74
C SER A 125 -4.11 -9.97 4.24
N PHE A 126 -4.06 -8.80 3.59
CA PHE A 126 -3.15 -7.73 3.95
C PHE A 126 -3.41 -7.18 5.37
N ARG A 127 -4.67 -6.90 5.71
CA ARG A 127 -5.07 -6.44 7.03
C ARG A 127 -4.68 -7.43 8.12
N ALA A 128 -4.90 -8.73 7.90
CA ALA A 128 -4.51 -9.78 8.85
C ALA A 128 -3.00 -9.82 9.05
N ARG A 129 -2.22 -9.71 7.97
CA ARG A 129 -0.75 -9.67 8.02
C ARG A 129 -0.23 -8.47 8.80
N VAL A 130 -0.75 -7.27 8.55
CA VAL A 130 -0.31 -6.06 9.27
C VAL A 130 -0.74 -6.09 10.73
N LYS A 131 -2.02 -6.37 11.02
CA LYS A 131 -2.55 -6.25 12.38
C LYS A 131 -2.16 -7.40 13.30
N THR A 132 -2.10 -8.61 12.75
CA THR A 132 -1.92 -9.82 13.54
C THR A 132 -0.50 -10.32 13.40
N GLU A 133 -0.03 -10.61 12.18
CA GLU A 133 1.27 -11.25 11.99
C GLU A 133 2.44 -10.30 12.31
N PHE A 134 2.50 -9.14 11.66
CA PHE A 134 3.61 -8.19 11.82
C PHE A 134 3.74 -7.70 13.26
N ARG A 135 2.61 -7.29 13.85
CA ARG A 135 2.58 -6.83 15.24
C ARG A 135 2.96 -7.94 16.23
N ALA A 136 2.36 -9.12 16.13
CA ALA A 136 2.58 -10.18 17.11
C ALA A 136 3.96 -10.82 16.99
N ARG A 137 4.51 -10.92 15.77
CA ARG A 137 5.81 -11.56 15.51
C ARG A 137 6.99 -10.63 15.78
N PHE A 138 6.84 -9.33 15.50
CA PHE A 138 7.97 -8.41 15.55
C PHE A 138 7.78 -7.31 16.59
N LEU A 139 6.76 -6.46 16.42
CA LEU A 139 6.62 -5.25 17.24
C LEU A 139 6.38 -5.54 18.72
N GLN A 140 5.58 -6.57 19.04
CA GLN A 140 5.27 -6.92 20.42
C GLN A 140 6.48 -7.55 21.15
N PRO A 141 7.18 -8.55 20.59
CA PRO A 141 8.43 -9.05 21.17
C PRO A 141 9.49 -7.95 21.33
N LEU A 142 9.68 -7.12 20.29
CA LEU A 142 10.63 -6.02 20.31
C LEU A 142 10.32 -5.03 21.44
N ARG A 143 9.04 -4.62 21.58
CA ARG A 143 8.59 -3.77 22.69
C ARG A 143 8.85 -4.42 24.05
N SER A 144 8.56 -5.72 24.18
CA SER A 144 8.81 -6.44 25.43
C SER A 144 10.30 -6.46 25.77
N CYS A 145 11.16 -6.62 24.76
CA CYS A 145 12.60 -6.61 24.98
C CYS A 145 13.08 -5.22 25.41
N LEU A 146 12.72 -4.17 24.67
CA LEU A 146 13.09 -2.79 24.99
C LEU A 146 12.68 -2.39 26.42
N SER A 147 11.50 -2.81 26.86
CA SER A 147 11.03 -2.58 28.23
C SER A 147 11.92 -3.29 29.26
N LYS A 148 12.31 -4.55 29.02
CA LYS A 148 13.21 -5.29 29.93
C LYS A 148 14.62 -4.70 29.94
N SER A 149 15.12 -4.25 28.79
CA SER A 149 16.43 -3.61 28.68
C SER A 149 16.49 -2.29 29.43
N GLN A 150 15.41 -1.49 29.40
CA GLN A 150 15.30 -0.28 30.22
C GLN A 150 15.28 -0.60 31.71
N GLU A 151 14.51 -1.61 32.13
CA GLU A 151 14.48 -2.06 33.52
C GLU A 151 15.87 -2.52 33.99
N ALA A 152 16.55 -3.34 33.21
CA ALA A 152 17.91 -3.81 33.48
C ALA A 152 18.88 -2.63 33.66
N MET A 153 18.79 -1.60 32.80
CA MET A 153 19.60 -0.39 32.94
C MET A 153 19.35 0.32 34.27
N THR A 154 18.08 0.51 34.65
CA THR A 154 17.73 1.16 35.95
C THR A 154 18.21 0.37 37.16
N GLN A 155 18.36 -0.96 37.01
CA GLN A 155 18.87 -1.87 38.03
C GLN A 155 20.40 -2.04 37.99
N GLY A 156 21.11 -1.36 37.08
CA GLY A 156 22.56 -1.50 36.90
C GLY A 156 22.99 -2.86 36.33
N GLN A 157 22.08 -3.58 35.68
CA GLN A 157 22.34 -4.87 35.03
C GLN A 157 22.89 -4.70 33.61
N PRO A 158 23.61 -5.69 33.07
CA PRO A 158 24.14 -5.65 31.71
C PRO A 158 23.02 -5.64 30.66
N VAL A 159 22.74 -4.46 30.11
CA VAL A 159 21.69 -4.24 29.09
C VAL A 159 21.94 -5.06 27.82
N ALA A 160 23.22 -5.22 27.44
CA ALA A 160 23.63 -6.00 26.28
C ALA A 160 23.17 -7.46 26.37
N ASP A 161 23.29 -8.08 27.55
CA ASP A 161 22.86 -9.47 27.76
C ASP A 161 21.34 -9.62 27.60
N VAL A 162 20.57 -8.63 28.07
CA VAL A 162 19.11 -8.62 27.91
C VAL A 162 18.73 -8.46 26.44
N LEU A 163 19.35 -7.52 25.72
CA LEU A 163 19.10 -7.32 24.28
C LEU A 163 19.49 -8.54 23.45
N ALA A 164 20.60 -9.22 23.79
CA ALA A 164 21.02 -10.45 23.15
C ALA A 164 20.05 -11.62 23.46
N SER A 165 19.65 -11.78 24.73
CA SER A 165 18.75 -12.86 25.15
C SER A 165 17.37 -12.83 24.47
N CYS A 166 16.92 -11.63 24.09
CA CYS A 166 15.65 -11.42 23.42
C CYS A 166 15.78 -11.32 21.89
N GLN A 167 17.01 -11.38 21.36
CA GLN A 167 17.31 -11.20 19.94
C GLN A 167 16.80 -9.86 19.38
N ALA A 168 17.08 -8.75 20.08
CA ALA A 168 16.54 -7.43 19.73
C ALA A 168 16.92 -7.01 18.30
N ARG A 169 18.15 -7.31 17.88
CA ARG A 169 18.68 -6.94 16.56
C ARG A 169 18.04 -7.79 15.46
N GLU A 170 17.88 -9.08 15.67
CA GLU A 170 17.23 -9.99 14.72
C GLU A 170 15.72 -9.68 14.60
N LEU A 171 15.07 -9.33 15.71
CA LEU A 171 13.68 -8.87 15.69
C LEU A 171 13.52 -7.57 14.89
N LEU A 172 14.46 -6.63 15.04
CA LEU A 172 14.47 -5.37 14.30
C LEU A 172 14.70 -5.60 12.79
N GLU A 173 15.69 -6.42 12.44
CA GLU A 173 16.00 -6.76 11.04
C GLU A 173 14.84 -7.52 10.38
N GLY A 174 14.24 -8.47 11.08
CA GLY A 174 13.04 -9.18 10.64
C GLY A 174 11.84 -8.25 10.48
N ALA A 175 11.66 -7.29 11.39
CA ALA A 175 10.61 -6.26 11.26
C ALA A 175 10.83 -5.41 10.02
N SER A 176 12.07 -4.97 9.76
CA SER A 176 12.42 -4.19 8.58
C SER A 176 12.13 -4.96 7.29
N THR A 177 12.68 -6.18 7.19
CA THR A 177 12.53 -7.04 6.01
C THR A 177 11.06 -7.38 5.73
N CYS A 178 10.29 -7.71 6.77
CA CYS A 178 8.86 -8.00 6.62
C CYS A 178 8.07 -6.74 6.25
N SER A 179 8.39 -5.59 6.83
CA SER A 179 7.76 -4.32 6.49
C SER A 179 8.00 -3.98 5.03
N ASP A 180 9.24 -4.04 4.55
CA ASP A 180 9.59 -3.77 3.15
C ASP A 180 8.84 -4.71 2.19
N ALA A 181 8.82 -6.01 2.49
CA ALA A 181 8.08 -6.97 1.67
C ALA A 181 6.56 -6.71 1.64
N LEU A 182 5.97 -6.25 2.75
CA LEU A 182 4.56 -5.83 2.81
C LEU A 182 4.32 -4.57 1.99
N MET A 183 5.26 -3.62 2.00
CA MET A 183 5.14 -2.36 1.25
C MET A 183 5.33 -2.57 -0.25
N ASP A 184 6.28 -3.41 -0.67
CA ASP A 184 6.45 -3.80 -2.07
C ASP A 184 5.16 -4.40 -2.63
N LEU A 185 4.55 -5.35 -1.90
CA LEU A 185 3.26 -5.94 -2.28
C LEU A 185 2.21 -4.85 -2.47
N LEU A 186 2.07 -3.96 -1.49
CA LEU A 186 1.08 -2.90 -1.54
C LEU A 186 1.31 -1.92 -2.68
N TYR A 187 2.57 -1.57 -2.96
CA TYR A 187 2.93 -0.67 -4.03
C TYR A 187 2.61 -1.28 -5.39
N GLU A 188 2.94 -2.56 -5.61
CA GLU A 188 2.63 -3.29 -6.84
C GLU A 188 1.10 -3.39 -7.06
N ILE A 189 0.32 -3.65 -6.00
CA ILE A 189 -1.15 -3.68 -6.09
C ILE A 189 -1.73 -2.27 -6.33
N ALA A 190 -1.21 -1.25 -5.63
CA ALA A 190 -1.67 0.14 -5.77
C ALA A 190 -1.28 0.76 -7.12
N GLY A 191 -0.19 0.27 -7.73
CA GLY A 191 0.32 0.68 -9.03
C GLY A 191 -0.59 0.32 -10.20
N GLY A 192 -1.51 -0.64 -10.01
CA GLY A 192 -2.62 -0.86 -10.91
C GLY A 192 -2.22 -1.32 -12.32
N THR A 193 -1.97 -2.62 -12.46
CA THR A 193 -2.08 -3.30 -13.76
C THR A 193 -2.95 -4.55 -13.71
N ILE A 194 -3.64 -4.84 -12.60
CA ILE A 194 -4.47 -6.05 -12.46
C ILE A 194 -5.57 -6.13 -13.56
N GLU A 195 -6.13 -5.00 -13.98
CA GLU A 195 -7.16 -4.96 -15.03
C GLU A 195 -6.62 -5.17 -16.46
N ASN A 196 -5.30 -5.06 -16.67
CA ASN A 196 -4.64 -5.22 -17.98
C ASN A 196 -3.84 -6.52 -18.10
N HIS A 197 -3.93 -7.41 -17.12
CA HIS A 197 -3.17 -8.65 -17.08
C HIS A 197 -4.07 -9.87 -17.15
N SER A 198 -3.53 -10.95 -17.73
CA SER A 198 -4.23 -12.24 -17.77
C SER A 198 -4.44 -12.77 -16.36
N GLU A 199 -5.48 -13.58 -16.17
CA GLU A 199 -5.74 -14.28 -14.91
C GLU A 199 -4.49 -15.08 -14.46
N GLU A 200 -3.77 -15.70 -15.39
CA GLU A 200 -2.52 -16.41 -15.12
C GLU A 200 -1.44 -15.51 -14.50
N TRP A 201 -1.23 -14.30 -15.05
CA TRP A 201 -0.27 -13.35 -14.51
C TRP A 201 -0.65 -12.89 -13.09
N ILE A 202 -1.95 -12.69 -12.85
CA ILE A 202 -2.47 -12.30 -11.53
C ILE A 202 -2.20 -13.42 -10.51
N GLN A 203 -2.45 -14.68 -10.87
CA GLN A 203 -2.20 -15.82 -9.99
C GLN A 203 -0.71 -16.02 -9.71
N GLU A 204 0.15 -15.93 -10.74
CA GLU A 204 1.60 -16.05 -10.58
C GLU A 204 2.17 -14.95 -9.67
N THR A 205 1.73 -13.70 -9.88
CA THR A 205 2.14 -12.55 -9.08
C THR A 205 1.70 -12.72 -7.62
N ARG A 206 0.46 -13.16 -7.39
CA ARG A 206 -0.05 -13.48 -6.05
C ARG A 206 0.77 -14.55 -5.34
N GLU A 207 1.10 -15.65 -6.02
CA GLU A 207 1.89 -16.72 -5.42
C GLU A 207 3.33 -16.26 -5.14
N ARG A 208 3.96 -15.54 -6.07
CA ARG A 208 5.29 -14.94 -5.88
C ARG A 208 5.31 -14.05 -4.65
N HIS A 209 4.32 -13.18 -4.48
CA HIS A 209 4.19 -12.32 -3.30
C HIS A 209 3.96 -13.10 -2.03
N ARG A 210 3.08 -14.11 -2.07
CA ARG A 210 2.82 -14.99 -0.93
C ARG A 210 4.11 -15.65 -0.45
N GLN A 211 4.94 -16.12 -1.36
CA GLN A 211 6.24 -16.72 -1.05
C GLN A 211 7.24 -15.70 -0.50
N ARG A 212 7.37 -14.53 -1.14
CA ARG A 212 8.22 -13.42 -0.67
C ARG A 212 7.85 -13.02 0.76
N LEU A 213 6.56 -12.83 1.04
CA LEU A 213 6.07 -12.48 2.38
C LEU A 213 6.27 -13.62 3.38
N LYS A 214 6.02 -14.88 2.99
CA LYS A 214 6.26 -16.02 3.87
C LYS A 214 7.74 -16.10 4.29
N LYS A 215 8.66 -15.81 3.37
CA LYS A 215 10.09 -15.79 3.63
C LYS A 215 10.49 -14.57 4.48
N ALA A 216 10.07 -13.37 4.08
CA ALA A 216 10.45 -12.11 4.72
C ALA A 216 9.85 -11.94 6.14
N CYS A 217 8.65 -12.47 6.36
CA CYS A 217 7.94 -12.39 7.63
C CYS A 217 8.02 -13.69 8.45
N ALA A 218 8.94 -14.59 8.11
CA ALA A 218 9.26 -15.73 8.97
C ALA A 218 9.80 -15.21 10.31
N SER A 219 9.33 -15.76 11.43
CA SER A 219 9.82 -15.33 12.74
C SER A 219 11.29 -15.79 12.89
N PRO A 220 12.21 -14.95 13.37
CA PRO A 220 13.56 -15.39 13.71
C PRO A 220 13.54 -16.49 14.81
N VAL A 221 12.49 -16.53 15.63
CA VAL A 221 12.32 -17.50 16.73
C VAL A 221 11.86 -18.88 16.23
N ASP A 222 11.25 -18.99 15.05
CA ASP A 222 10.75 -20.28 14.55
C ASP A 222 11.89 -21.21 14.05
N GLY A 223 13.11 -20.68 13.86
CA GLY A 223 14.26 -21.40 13.33
C GLY A 223 15.10 -22.19 14.34
N THR A 224 14.88 -22.02 15.66
CA THR A 224 15.70 -22.66 16.71
C THR A 224 15.05 -23.87 17.38
N SER A 225 13.91 -24.35 16.86
CA SER A 225 13.23 -25.57 17.36
C SER A 225 13.70 -26.87 16.69
N GLY A 226 14.81 -26.84 15.95
CA GLY A 226 15.39 -28.01 15.28
C GLY A 226 16.91 -27.92 15.17
N SER A 227 17.61 -28.12 16.28
CA SER A 227 19.01 -28.56 16.34
C SER A 227 19.26 -29.21 17.69
#